data_AF-X1TSV9-F1
#
_entry.id   AF-X1TSV9-F1
#
_cell.length_a   1.000
_cell.length_b   1.000
_cell.length_c   1.000
_cell.angle_alpha   90.00
_cell.angle_beta   90.00
_cell.angle_gamma   90.00
#
_symmetry.space_group_name_H-M   'P 1'
#
loop_
_entity.id
_entity.type
_entity.pdbx_description
1 polymer ?
#
loop_
_entity_poly.entity_id
_entity_poly.type
_entity_poly.pdbx_seq_one_letter_code
_entity_poly.pdbx_strand_id
1 'polypeptide(L)'
;MKSIKFIVVIVFLLVLINTPVSADSDFQAAAQLLLIEPGAKQAGMGEAFSALADDALAGYYNPAGLAFQSKTIKNLQFMHTKWLPQLAEDMFFEYLGYSQFAEGWGHF
;
A
#
# COMPACT_ATOMS: atom_id res chain seq x y z
N MET A 1 52.94 -5.29 -19.48
CA MET A 1 52.38 -4.27 -18.55
C MET A 1 50.91 -3.93 -18.80
N LYS A 2 50.41 -3.87 -20.04
CA LYS A 2 48.98 -3.55 -20.33
C LYS A 2 48.00 -4.63 -19.86
N SER A 3 48.37 -5.90 -20.01
CA SER A 3 47.59 -7.08 -19.57
C SER A 3 47.44 -7.21 -18.05
N ILE A 4 48.49 -6.85 -17.29
CA ILE A 4 48.44 -6.87 -15.80
C ILE A 4 47.47 -5.81 -15.27
N LYS A 5 47.50 -4.59 -15.82
CA LYS A 5 46.55 -3.52 -15.45
C LYS A 5 45.10 -3.94 -15.71
N PHE A 6 44.86 -4.64 -16.81
CA PHE A 6 43.52 -5.14 -17.17
C PHE A 6 43.01 -6.19 -16.19
N ILE A 7 43.85 -7.14 -15.77
CA ILE A 7 43.49 -8.16 -14.77
C ILE A 7 43.18 -7.50 -13.42
N VAL A 8 43.97 -6.52 -13.00
CA VAL A 8 43.73 -5.79 -11.74
C VAL A 8 42.38 -5.06 -11.76
N VAL A 9 42.01 -4.45 -12.87
CA VAL A 9 40.69 -3.79 -13.02
C VAL A 9 39.55 -4.81 -12.96
N ILE A 10 39.70 -5.98 -13.58
CA ILE A 10 38.68 -7.03 -13.53
C ILE A 10 38.50 -7.55 -12.10
N VAL A 11 39.58 -7.82 -11.39
CA VAL A 11 39.53 -8.28 -10.00
C VAL A 11 38.89 -7.23 -9.10
N PHE A 12 39.24 -5.96 -9.29
CA PHE A 12 38.64 -4.85 -8.55
C PHE A 12 37.12 -4.75 -8.80
N LEU A 13 36.69 -4.88 -10.05
CA LEU A 13 35.27 -4.90 -10.41
C LEU A 13 34.55 -6.11 -9.78
N LEU A 14 35.16 -7.30 -9.81
CA LEU A 14 34.59 -8.49 -9.17
C LEU A 14 34.40 -8.34 -7.65
N VAL A 15 35.31 -7.63 -6.98
CA VAL A 15 35.17 -7.33 -5.54
C VAL A 15 34.01 -6.37 -5.29
N LEU A 16 33.83 -5.35 -6.14
CA LEU A 16 32.74 -4.38 -6.00
C LEU A 16 31.34 -5.00 -6.21
N ILE A 17 31.22 -6.08 -6.99
CA ILE A 17 29.94 -6.74 -7.25
C ILE A 17 29.51 -7.64 -6.09
N ASN A 18 30.44 -8.04 -5.22
CA ASN A 18 30.19 -8.98 -4.11
C ASN A 18 29.99 -8.30 -2.75
N THR A 19 29.97 -6.97 -2.68
CA THR A 19 29.62 -6.29 -1.43
C THR A 19 28.12 -6.47 -1.17
N PRO A 20 27.70 -7.06 -0.04
CA PRO A 20 26.28 -7.08 0.31
C PRO A 20 25.82 -5.64 0.47
N VAL A 21 25.04 -5.16 -0.49
CA VAL A 21 24.26 -3.93 -0.32
C VAL A 21 23.11 -4.31 0.60
N SER A 22 23.24 -3.96 1.87
CA SER A 22 22.09 -3.89 2.75
C SER A 22 21.28 -2.66 2.33
N ALA A 23 20.12 -2.89 1.73
CA ALA A 23 19.12 -1.84 1.67
C ALA A 23 18.57 -1.69 3.09
N ASP A 24 18.97 -0.62 3.79
CA ASP A 24 18.27 -0.21 5.01
C ASP A 24 16.85 0.16 4.60
N SER A 25 15.93 -0.80 4.74
CA SER A 25 14.52 -0.64 4.38
C SER A 25 13.73 0.06 5.49
N ASP A 26 14.37 0.97 6.23
CA ASP A 26 13.71 1.80 7.23
C ASP A 26 12.95 2.93 6.54
N PHE A 27 11.97 2.56 5.70
CA PHE A 27 10.90 3.46 5.32
C PHE A 27 9.96 3.57 6.53
N GLN A 28 10.35 4.42 7.48
CA GLN A 28 9.46 4.85 8.56
C GLN A 28 8.41 5.78 7.95
N ALA A 29 7.33 5.19 7.44
CA ALA A 29 6.16 5.95 7.07
C ALA A 29 5.65 6.65 8.34
N ALA A 30 5.43 7.97 8.29
CA ALA A 30 4.90 8.71 9.44
C ALA A 30 3.56 8.13 9.95
N ALA A 31 2.84 7.40 9.09
CA ALA A 31 1.63 6.65 9.42
C ALA A 31 1.69 5.21 8.86
N GLN A 32 2.44 4.31 9.51
CA GLN A 32 2.47 2.88 9.18
C GLN A 32 1.07 2.22 9.15
N LEU A 33 0.10 2.80 9.87
CA LEU A 33 -1.30 2.39 9.86
C LEU A 33 -1.94 2.39 8.45
N LEU A 34 -1.50 3.28 7.55
CA LEU A 34 -2.03 3.38 6.19
C LEU A 34 -1.56 2.24 5.26
N LEU A 35 -0.67 1.37 5.73
CA LEU A 35 -0.30 0.15 5.02
C LEU A 35 -1.17 -1.04 5.45
N ILE A 36 -2.05 -0.86 6.44
CA ILE A 36 -2.94 -1.93 6.89
C ILE A 36 -4.20 -1.88 6.04
N GLU A 37 -4.57 -3.02 5.52
CA GLU A 37 -5.58 -3.08 4.47
C GLU A 37 -6.98 -2.98 5.08
N PRO A 38 -7.77 -1.97 4.69
CA PRO A 38 -9.01 -1.62 5.37
C PRO A 38 -10.21 -2.50 4.98
N GLY A 39 -10.01 -3.51 4.13
CA GLY A 39 -11.12 -4.34 3.64
C GLY A 39 -10.68 -5.69 3.06
N ALA A 40 -11.50 -6.71 3.30
CA ALA A 40 -11.24 -8.08 2.84
C ALA A 40 -11.31 -8.24 1.31
N LYS A 41 -12.14 -7.44 0.62
CA LYS A 41 -12.28 -7.48 -0.85
C LYS A 41 -10.97 -7.06 -1.52
N GLN A 42 -10.39 -5.97 -1.04
CA GLN A 42 -9.13 -5.40 -1.52
C GLN A 42 -7.96 -6.31 -1.20
N ALA A 43 -7.95 -6.84 0.03
CA ALA A 43 -6.97 -7.82 0.44
C ALA A 43 -7.01 -9.09 -0.41
N GLY A 44 -8.20 -9.59 -0.73
CA GLY A 44 -8.38 -10.73 -1.63
C GLY A 44 -7.93 -10.46 -3.08
N MET A 45 -7.88 -9.19 -3.48
CA MET A 45 -7.37 -8.75 -4.79
C MET A 45 -5.87 -8.46 -4.80
N GLY A 46 -5.16 -8.71 -3.68
CA GLY A 46 -3.74 -8.39 -3.54
C GLY A 46 -3.47 -6.89 -3.51
N GLU A 47 -4.35 -6.13 -2.85
CA GLU A 47 -4.23 -4.67 -2.64
C GLU A 47 -4.27 -3.83 -3.93
N ALA A 48 -4.67 -4.46 -5.04
CA ALA A 48 -4.80 -3.83 -6.36
C ALA A 48 -6.13 -3.05 -6.50
N PHE A 49 -6.54 -2.26 -5.50
CA PHE A 49 -7.84 -1.60 -5.50
C PHE A 49 -7.85 -0.18 -6.07
N SER A 50 -6.68 0.40 -6.36
CA SER A 50 -6.55 1.75 -6.94
C SER A 50 -7.31 1.93 -8.26
N ALA A 51 -7.44 0.85 -9.06
CA ALA A 51 -8.16 0.87 -10.33
C ALA A 51 -9.67 0.57 -10.19
N LEU A 52 -10.12 -0.04 -9.09
CA LEU A 52 -11.50 -0.48 -8.92
C LEU A 52 -12.33 0.51 -8.09
N ALA A 53 -11.85 0.91 -6.90
CA ALA A 53 -12.38 1.99 -6.03
C ALA A 53 -13.89 2.33 -6.18
N ASP A 54 -14.75 1.32 -6.16
CA ASP A 54 -16.16 1.34 -6.56
C ASP A 54 -17.13 1.42 -5.37
N ASP A 55 -16.60 1.46 -4.15
CA ASP A 55 -17.35 1.44 -2.89
C ASP A 55 -16.82 2.47 -1.86
N ALA A 56 -17.21 2.33 -0.59
CA ALA A 56 -16.82 3.22 0.50
C ALA A 56 -15.31 3.25 0.79
N LEU A 57 -14.51 2.36 0.18
CA LEU A 57 -13.06 2.36 0.27
C LEU A 57 -12.36 3.23 -0.78
N ALA A 58 -13.12 3.88 -1.67
CA ALA A 58 -12.57 4.84 -2.62
C ALA A 58 -11.75 5.95 -1.92
N GLY A 59 -12.20 6.45 -0.77
CA GLY A 59 -11.45 7.47 -0.01
C GLY A 59 -10.07 7.00 0.46
N TYR A 60 -9.88 5.69 0.67
CA TYR A 60 -8.61 5.09 1.10
C TYR A 60 -7.67 4.81 -0.08
N TYR A 61 -8.18 4.21 -1.16
CA TYR A 61 -7.33 3.76 -2.27
C TYR A 61 -7.25 4.74 -3.44
N ASN A 62 -8.37 5.33 -3.84
CA ASN A 62 -8.43 6.25 -4.98
C ASN A 62 -9.72 7.10 -4.95
N PRO A 63 -9.66 8.34 -4.43
CA PRO A 63 -10.83 9.22 -4.37
C PRO A 63 -11.44 9.53 -5.73
N ALA A 64 -10.69 9.44 -6.83
CA ALA A 64 -11.25 9.63 -8.17
C ALA A 64 -12.28 8.54 -8.55
N GLY A 65 -12.22 7.36 -7.91
CA GLY A 65 -13.22 6.29 -8.08
C GLY A 65 -14.63 6.70 -7.68
N LEU A 66 -14.77 7.64 -6.73
CA LEU A 66 -16.06 8.19 -6.31
C LEU A 66 -16.85 8.78 -7.48
N ALA A 67 -16.18 9.36 -8.48
CA ALA A 67 -16.83 9.97 -9.64
C ALA A 67 -17.61 8.96 -10.50
N PHE A 68 -17.31 7.66 -10.39
CA PHE A 68 -17.92 6.59 -11.17
C PHE A 68 -18.95 5.79 -10.38
N GLN A 69 -19.17 6.11 -9.10
CA GLN A 69 -20.17 5.42 -8.27
C GLN A 69 -21.61 5.81 -8.66
N SER A 70 -22.57 4.96 -8.33
CA SER A 70 -23.98 5.25 -8.60
C SER A 70 -24.51 6.38 -7.73
N LYS A 71 -25.21 7.35 -8.34
CA LYS A 71 -25.83 8.48 -7.63
C LYS A 71 -26.97 8.07 -6.68
N THR A 72 -27.52 6.88 -6.86
CA THR A 72 -28.67 6.38 -6.09
C THR A 72 -28.23 5.46 -4.94
N ILE A 73 -26.99 4.98 -4.96
CA ILE A 73 -26.47 4.01 -3.99
C ILE A 73 -25.64 4.74 -2.93
N LYS A 74 -25.77 4.27 -1.69
CA LYS A 74 -24.96 4.70 -0.56
C LYS A 74 -24.17 3.49 -0.10
N ASN A 75 -22.86 3.64 0.07
CA ASN A 75 -21.98 2.59 0.53
C ASN A 75 -21.58 2.85 1.98
N LEU A 76 -21.60 1.81 2.80
CA LEU A 76 -21.08 1.82 4.15
C LEU A 76 -20.21 0.58 4.32
N GLN A 77 -19.01 0.75 4.88
CA GLN A 77 -18.10 -0.34 5.11
C GLN A 77 -17.47 -0.23 6.49
N PHE A 78 -17.43 -1.37 7.18
CA PHE A 78 -16.80 -1.52 8.47
C PHE A 78 -15.86 -2.73 8.41
N MET A 79 -14.68 -2.60 9.03
CA MET A 79 -13.71 -3.67 9.11
C MET A 79 -13.04 -3.64 10.48
N HIS A 80 -12.86 -4.83 11.04
CA HIS A 80 -12.20 -5.11 12.31
C HIS A 80 -11.25 -6.28 12.08
N THR A 81 -9.96 -6.09 12.37
CA THR A 81 -8.97 -7.16 12.24
C THR A 81 -7.89 -7.07 13.30
N LYS A 82 -7.29 -8.21 13.64
CA LYS A 82 -6.12 -8.28 14.53
C LYS A 82 -4.88 -7.94 13.72
N TRP A 83 -4.18 -6.86 14.09
CA TRP A 83 -3.10 -6.32 13.25
C TRP A 83 -1.77 -7.06 13.44
N LEU A 84 -1.22 -7.06 14.65
CA LEU A 84 0.08 -7.65 14.97
C LEU A 84 -0.05 -8.70 16.07
N PRO A 85 -0.66 -9.87 15.77
CA PRO A 85 -0.94 -10.90 16.78
C PRO A 85 0.33 -11.45 17.44
N GLN A 86 1.48 -11.34 16.79
CA GLN A 86 2.78 -11.81 17.30
C GLN A 86 3.48 -10.77 18.18
N LEU A 87 3.07 -9.50 18.12
CA LEU A 87 3.61 -8.42 18.96
C LEU A 87 2.76 -8.22 20.21
N ALA A 88 1.44 -8.14 20.05
CA ALA A 88 0.49 -7.96 21.14
C ALA A 88 -0.85 -8.63 20.81
N GLU A 89 -1.46 -9.28 21.80
CA GLU A 89 -2.70 -10.04 21.59
C GLU A 89 -3.96 -9.16 21.49
N ASP A 90 -3.88 -7.92 21.95
CA ASP A 90 -4.96 -6.95 22.11
C ASP A 90 -4.90 -5.80 21.09
N MET A 91 -4.08 -5.93 20.05
CA MET A 91 -3.94 -4.93 19.01
C MET A 91 -4.88 -5.19 17.83
N PHE A 92 -5.80 -4.25 17.63
CA PHE A 92 -6.80 -4.30 16.56
C PHE A 92 -6.69 -3.09 15.64
N PHE A 93 -7.01 -3.31 14.37
CA PHE A 93 -7.18 -2.29 13.37
C PHE A 93 -8.66 -2.20 13.00
N GLU A 94 -9.17 -0.96 13.01
CA GLU A 94 -10.56 -0.62 12.75
C GLU A 94 -10.62 0.33 11.57
N TYR A 95 -11.56 0.10 10.67
CA TYR A 95 -11.84 1.02 9.57
C TYR A 95 -13.34 1.20 9.40
N LEU A 96 -13.75 2.45 9.18
CA LEU A 96 -15.12 2.83 8.84
C LEU A 96 -15.08 3.77 7.63
N GLY A 97 -15.69 3.35 6.54
CA GLY A 97 -15.84 4.14 5.32
C GLY A 97 -17.31 4.34 4.99
N TYR A 98 -17.63 5.49 4.43
CA TYR A 98 -18.95 5.79 3.90
C TYR A 98 -18.82 6.59 2.61
N SER A 99 -19.65 6.29 1.62
CA SER A 99 -19.76 7.12 0.41
C SER A 99 -21.20 7.29 -0.06
N GLN A 100 -21.50 8.47 -0.60
CA GLN A 100 -22.79 8.77 -1.24
C GLN A 100 -22.65 9.90 -2.27
N PHE A 101 -23.69 10.05 -3.10
CA PHE A 101 -23.87 11.26 -3.90
C PHE A 101 -24.83 12.23 -3.18
N ALA A 102 -24.50 13.52 -3.17
CA ALA A 102 -25.45 14.58 -2.89
C ALA A 102 -25.55 15.55 -4.06
N GLU A 103 -26.78 15.91 -4.40
CA GLU A 103 -27.07 16.88 -5.44
C GLU A 103 -26.41 18.23 -5.12
N GLY A 104 -25.71 18.80 -6.10
CA GLY A 104 -24.92 20.02 -5.95
C GLY A 104 -23.50 19.83 -5.38
N TRP A 105 -23.23 18.74 -4.65
CA TRP A 105 -21.93 18.49 -4.02
C TRP A 105 -21.11 17.40 -4.70
N GLY A 106 -21.77 16.49 -5.44
CA GLY A 106 -21.09 15.36 -6.07
C GLY A 106 -21.01 14.14 -5.14
N HIS A 107 -20.07 13.24 -5.45
CA HIS A 107 -19.76 12.08 -4.61
C HIS A 107 -18.76 12.46 -3.51
N PHE A 108 -18.98 11.92 -2.32
CA PHE A 108 -18.10 12.03 -1.15
C PHE A 108 -18.18 10.78 -0.30
#